data_AF-A0A950DRR3-F1
#
_entry.id   AF-A0A950DRR3-F1
#
_cell.length_a   1.000
_cell.length_b   1.000
_cell.length_c   1.000
_cell.angle_alpha   90.00
_cell.angle_beta   90.00
_cell.angle_gamma   90.00
#
_symmetry.space_group_name_H-M   'P 1'
#
loop_
_entity.id
_entity.type
_entity.pdbx_description
1 polymer ?
#
loop_
_entity_poly.entity_id
_entity_poly.type
_entity_poly.pdbx_seq_one_letter_code
_entity_poly.pdbx_strand_id
1 'polypeptide(L)' 'MDAVEHDRETFVVTRGGKAIASIGPAKGGGGRELKNVLLRHRPDPDWGGELRILRQNLVPEKRSWRA' A
#
# COMPACT_ATOMS: atom_id res chain seq x y z
N MET A 1 -9.20 4.27 -11.87
CA MET A 1 -7.82 4.17 -11.34
C MET A 1 -7.00 3.55 -12.46
N ASP A 2 -7.01 4.20 -13.63
CA ASP A 2 -6.79 3.49 -14.90
C ASP A 2 -5.37 3.69 -15.44
N ALA A 3 -4.70 4.76 -15.01
CA ALA A 3 -3.36 5.11 -15.48
C ALA A 3 -2.26 4.14 -14.97
N VAL A 4 -2.45 3.51 -13.81
CA VAL A 4 -1.44 2.58 -13.24
C VAL A 4 -1.41 1.25 -14.01
N GLU A 5 -2.53 0.84 -14.59
CA GLU A 5 -2.63 -0.45 -15.29
C GLU A 5 -2.23 -0.37 -16.76
N HIS A 6 -2.43 0.78 -17.42
CA HIS A 6 -2.24 0.90 -18.87
C HIS A 6 -0.84 1.35 -19.29
N ASP A 7 -0.22 2.30 -18.57
CA ASP A 7 0.93 3.04 -19.11
C ASP A 7 2.30 2.58 -18.56
N ARG A 8 2.34 1.55 -17.72
CA ARG A 8 3.56 1.05 -17.04
C ARG A 8 4.32 2.11 -16.23
N GLU A 9 3.67 3.22 -15.89
CA GLU A 9 4.32 4.33 -15.20
C GLU A 9 4.60 3.96 -13.72
N THR A 10 5.76 4.42 -13.24
CA THR A 10 6.15 4.29 -11.84
C THR A 10 5.98 5.64 -11.16
N PHE A 11 5.06 5.69 -10.19
CA PHE A 11 4.77 6.86 -9.38
C PHE A 11 5.61 6.84 -8.11
N VAL A 12 6.11 8.00 -7.70
CA VAL A 12 6.80 8.16 -6.40
C VAL A 12 5.85 8.83 -5.42
N VAL A 13 5.56 8.15 -4.31
CA VAL A 13 4.79 8.69 -3.20
C VAL A 13 5.73 9.51 -2.33
N THR A 14 5.39 10.78 -2.10
CA THR A 14 6.14 11.68 -1.23
C THR A 14 5.32 12.09 0.00
N ARG A 15 6.00 12.30 1.14
CA ARG A 15 5.45 12.84 2.39
C ARG A 15 6.37 13.96 2.87
N GLY A 16 5.87 15.19 2.92
CA GLY A 16 6.66 16.37 3.29
C GLY A 16 7.87 16.60 2.37
N GLY A 17 7.72 16.37 1.07
CA GLY A 17 8.81 16.48 0.09
C GLY A 17 9.80 15.30 0.07
N LYS A 18 9.68 14.35 1.00
CA LYS A 18 10.52 13.15 1.04
C LYS A 18 9.82 11.99 0.34
N ALA A 19 10.51 11.33 -0.59
CA ALA A 19 10.02 10.09 -1.19
C ALA A 19 9.92 8.98 -0.12
N ILE A 20 8.74 8.37 0.01
CA ILE A 20 8.45 7.31 0.98
C ILE A 20 8.08 5.98 0.33
N ALA A 21 7.63 5.95 -0.92
CA ALA A 21 7.35 4.72 -1.65
C ALA A 21 7.37 4.95 -3.17
N SER A 22 7.46 3.87 -3.94
CA SER A 22 7.25 3.87 -5.38
C SER A 22 6.19 2.84 -5.77
N ILE A 23 5.22 3.23 -6.59
CA ILE A 23 4.16 2.37 -7.12
C ILE A 23 4.39 2.22 -8.61
N GLY A 24 4.77 1.02 -9.05
CA GLY A 24 4.92 0.70 -10.47
C GLY A 24 3.94 -0.38 -10.91
N PRO A 25 3.90 -0.70 -12.21
CA PRO A 25 3.07 -1.78 -12.74
C PRO A 25 3.39 -3.10 -12.04
N ALA A 26 2.34 -3.86 -11.69
CA ALA A 26 2.49 -5.17 -11.07
C ALA A 26 3.26 -6.10 -12.02
N LYS A 27 4.52 -6.41 -11.70
CA LYS A 27 5.37 -7.30 -12.49
C LYS A 27 4.94 -8.75 -12.29
N GLY A 28 3.75 -9.13 -12.74
CA GLY A 28 3.20 -10.48 -12.59
C GLY A 28 2.99 -10.87 -11.13
N GLY A 29 1.74 -11.02 -10.72
CA GLY A 29 1.38 -11.38 -9.34
C GLY A 29 1.73 -12.82 -8.99
N GLY A 30 3.01 -13.10 -8.74
CA GLY A 30 3.51 -14.38 -8.24
C GLY A 30 3.97 -14.27 -6.80
N GLY A 31 3.71 -15.31 -5.99
CA GLY A 31 4.16 -15.36 -4.59
C GLY A 31 5.68 -15.27 -4.43
N ARG A 32 6.46 -15.65 -5.46
CA ARG A 32 7.92 -15.55 -5.47
C ARG A 32 8.40 -14.10 -5.53
N GLU A 33 7.79 -13.29 -6.38
CA GLU A 33 8.10 -11.88 -6.55
C GLU A 33 7.70 -11.10 -5.29
N LEU A 34 6.54 -11.41 -4.71
CA LEU A 34 6.14 -10.90 -3.39
C LEU A 34 7.15 -11.28 -2.31
N LYS A 35 7.58 -12.55 -2.26
CA LYS A 35 8.61 -13.00 -1.32
C LYS A 35 9.92 -12.24 -1.50
N ASN A 36 10.35 -11.99 -2.73
CA ASN A 36 11.56 -11.22 -3.01
C ASN A 36 11.46 -9.77 -2.51
N VAL A 37 10.30 -9.13 -2.66
CA VAL A 37 10.03 -7.80 -2.11
C VAL A 37 10.10 -7.82 -0.58
N LEU A 38 9.44 -8.78 0.07
CA LEU A 38 9.44 -8.92 1.53
C LEU A 38 10.82 -9.26 2.10
N LEU A 39 11.66 -9.97 1.35
CA LEU A 39 13.05 -10.24 1.74
C LEU A 39 13.95 -9.02 1.59
N ARG A 40 13.76 -8.24 0.52
CA ARG A 40 14.55 -7.04 0.24
C ARG A 40 14.18 -5.87 1.16
N HIS A 41 12.90 -5.76 1.51
CA HIS A 41 12.38 -4.69 2.34
C HIS A 41 11.88 -5.32 3.65
N ARG A 42 12.65 -5.14 4.73
CA ARG A 42 12.22 -5.58 6.06
C ARG A 42 10.93 -4.85 6.42
N PRO A 43 9.87 -5.56 6.86
CA PRO A 43 8.70 -4.93 7.43
C PRO A 43 9.12 -4.00 8.55
N ASP A 44 8.58 -2.78 8.56
CA ASP A 44 8.78 -1.84 9.65
C ASP A 44 8.16 -2.44 10.93
N PRO A 45 8.95 -2.68 11.99
CA PRO A 45 8.47 -3.29 13.22
C PRO A 45 7.43 -2.41 13.94
N ASP A 46 7.49 -1.09 13.74
CA ASP A 46 6.61 -0.13 14.42
C ASP A 46 5.27 0.02 13.70
N TRP A 47 5.21 -0.36 12.42
CA TRP A 47 4.00 -0.29 11.59
C TRP A 47 2.79 -0.99 12.21
N GLY A 48 3.01 -2.13 12.87
CA GLY A 48 1.94 -2.85 13.57
C GLY A 48 1.33 -2.06 14.73
N GLY A 49 2.16 -1.27 15.43
CA GLY A 49 1.71 -0.36 16.49
C GLY A 49 0.93 0.82 15.94
N GLU A 50 1.45 1.46 14.89
CA GLU A 50 0.78 2.58 14.21
C GLU A 50 -0.58 2.18 13.66
N LEU A 51 -0.69 1.02 12.99
CA LEU A 51 -1.96 0.50 12.49
C LEU A 51 -2.98 0.24 13.60
N ARG A 52 -2.53 -0.23 14.78
CA ARG A 52 -3.40 -0.46 15.93
C ARG A 52 -3.97 0.86 16.44
N ILE A 53 -3.13 1.87 16.61
CA ILE A 53 -3.52 3.21 17.04
C ILE A 53 -4.49 3.82 16.02
N LEU A 54 -4.18 3.74 14.72
CA LEU A 54 -5.06 4.26 13.67
C LEU A 54 -6.45 3.61 13.73
N ARG A 55 -6.52 2.28 13.84
CA ARG A 55 -7.80 1.55 13.92
C ARG A 55 -8.64 1.92 15.13
N GLN A 56 -8.02 2.22 16.27
CA GLN A 56 -8.74 2.66 17.46
C GLN A 56 -9.44 4.02 17.26
N ASN A 57 -8.96 4.83 16.31
CA ASN A 57 -9.54 6.13 15.99
C ASN A 57 -10.59 6.09 14.86
N LEU A 58 -10.79 4.92 14.23
CA LEU A 58 -11.79 4.78 13.17
C LEU A 58 -13.16 4.47 13.79
N VAL A 59 -14.16 5.28 13.46
CA VAL A 59 -15.56 4.96 13.76
C VAL A 59 -16.09 4.08 12.62
N PRO A 60 -16.60 2.87 12.90
CA PRO A 60 -17.20 2.03 11.87
C PRO A 60 -18.40 2.73 11.24
N GLU A 61 -18.29 3.09 9.96
CA GLU A 61 -19.43 3.60 9.19
C GLU A 61 -20.31 2.41 8.77
N LYS A 62 -21.52 2.31 9.34
CA LYS A 62 -22.54 1.39 8.84
C LYS A 62 -23.28 2.04 7.69
N ARG A 63 -22.95 1.63 6.46
CA ARG A 63 -23.73 1.96 5.27
C ARG A 63 -24.70 0.82 4.97
N SER A 64 -26.00 1.08 5.05
CA SER A 64 -26.99 0.12 4.54
C SER A 64 -26.84 0.03 3.03
N TRP A 65 -26.56 -1.17 2.54
CA TRP A 65 -26.62 -1.48 1.12
C TRP A 65 -28.06 -1.25 0.66
N ARG A 66 -28.27 -0.32 -0.28
CA ARG A 66 -29.60 -0.14 -0.90
C ARG A 66 -29.83 -1.34 -1.82
N ALA A 67 -30.86 -2.13 -1.51
CA ALA A 67 -31.44 -3.10 -2.41
C ALA A 67 -32.21 -2.39 -3.54
#